data_AF-A0A3B9EST9-F1
#
_entry.id   AF-A0A3B9EST9-F1
#
_cell.length_a   1.000
_cell.length_b   1.000
_cell.length_c   1.000
_cell.angle_alpha   90.00
_cell.angle_beta   90.00
_cell.angle_gamma   90.00
#
_symmetry.space_group_name_H-M   'P 1'
#
loop_
_entity.id
_entity.type
_entity.pdbx_description
1 polymer ?
#
loop_
_entity_poly.entity_id
_entity_poly.type
_entity_poly.pdbx_seq_one_letter_code
_entity_poly.pdbx_strand_id
1 'polypeptide(L)'
;MTETRTGGAARTGGTDPVAAWLFVICAMVFAMVVLGGVTRLTESGLSMVNWRPVTGWLPPMGQAEWQAAFDAYRQSPEYHHINRGMSLESFQGIFWLEYLHRLFGR
;
A
#
# COMPACT_ATOMS: atom_id res chain seq x y z
N MET A 1 45.49 -47.08 -6.97
CA MET A 1 45.61 -45.78 -7.65
C MET A 1 44.30 -45.05 -7.38
N THR A 2 44.31 -44.15 -6.41
CA THR A 2 43.12 -43.57 -5.77
C THR A 2 42.78 -42.26 -6.49
N GLU A 3 41.68 -42.21 -7.24
CA GLU A 3 41.17 -40.93 -7.75
C GLU A 3 40.35 -40.24 -6.67
N THR A 4 40.91 -39.15 -6.19
CA THR A 4 40.33 -38.17 -5.26
C THR A 4 39.06 -37.55 -5.84
N ARG A 5 37.92 -37.81 -5.20
CA ARG A 5 36.66 -37.06 -5.36
C ARG A 5 36.89 -35.62 -4.85
N THR A 6 37.11 -34.67 -5.76
CA THR A 6 37.18 -33.25 -5.42
C THR A 6 35.85 -32.81 -4.81
N GLY A 7 35.93 -32.42 -3.54
CA GLY A 7 34.79 -32.03 -2.72
C GLY A 7 34.02 -30.86 -3.29
N GLY A 8 32.71 -30.88 -3.03
CA GLY A 8 31.83 -29.75 -3.26
C GLY A 8 32.35 -28.50 -2.56
N ALA A 9 32.64 -27.47 -3.34
CA ALA A 9 32.70 -26.12 -2.82
C ALA A 9 31.26 -25.72 -2.46
N ALA A 10 30.89 -25.91 -1.19
CA ALA A 10 29.74 -25.22 -0.63
C ALA A 10 30.01 -23.71 -0.78
N ARG A 11 29.25 -23.03 -1.64
CA ARG A 11 29.30 -21.56 -1.73
C ARG A 11 28.76 -21.00 -0.42
N THR A 12 29.63 -20.79 0.54
CA THR A 12 29.34 -20.07 1.78
C THR A 12 29.23 -18.57 1.50
N GLY A 13 28.07 -17.98 1.81
CA GLY A 13 28.02 -16.71 2.54
C GLY A 13 27.99 -15.38 1.77
N GLY A 14 27.68 -15.35 0.47
CA GLY A 14 27.33 -14.10 -0.21
C GLY A 14 25.87 -14.14 -0.63
N THR A 15 25.07 -13.13 -0.30
CA THR A 15 23.72 -12.99 -0.88
C THR A 15 23.87 -12.96 -2.39
N ASP A 16 23.43 -14.03 -3.06
CA ASP A 16 23.38 -14.08 -4.52
C ASP A 16 22.53 -12.87 -4.97
N PRO A 17 23.07 -11.93 -5.75
CA PRO A 17 22.33 -10.73 -6.14
C PRO A 17 20.98 -11.07 -6.79
N VAL A 18 20.91 -12.22 -7.47
CA VAL A 18 19.67 -12.74 -8.06
C VAL A 18 18.70 -13.20 -6.96
N ALA A 19 19.18 -13.89 -5.93
CA ALA A 19 18.34 -14.28 -4.79
C ALA A 19 17.82 -13.05 -4.04
N ALA A 20 18.67 -12.05 -3.77
CA ALA A 20 18.26 -10.80 -3.14
C ALA A 20 17.22 -10.06 -4.00
N TRP A 21 17.42 -10.01 -5.32
CA TRP A 21 16.48 -9.41 -6.25
C TRP A 21 15.12 -10.13 -6.26
N LEU A 22 15.11 -11.47 -6.28
CA LEU A 22 13.88 -12.26 -6.18
C LEU A 22 13.15 -12.03 -4.85
N PHE A 23 13.88 -11.93 -3.74
CA PHE A 23 13.29 -11.60 -2.44
C PHE A 23 12.67 -10.20 -2.42
N VAL A 24 13.31 -9.20 -3.05
CA VAL A 24 12.76 -7.86 -3.19
C VAL A 24 11.46 -7.88 -4.00
N ILE A 25 11.42 -8.62 -5.11
CA ILE A 25 10.19 -8.77 -5.91
C ILE A 25 9.09 -9.45 -5.10
N CYS A 26 9.38 -10.57 -4.43
CA CYS A 26 8.41 -11.25 -3.59
C CYS A 26 7.88 -10.34 -2.47
N ALA A 27 8.76 -9.56 -1.81
CA ALA A 27 8.35 -8.61 -0.78
C ALA A 27 7.44 -7.51 -1.35
N MET A 28 7.73 -7.02 -2.56
CA MET A 28 6.94 -6.00 -3.24
C MET A 28 5.55 -6.53 -3.62
N VAL A 29 5.46 -7.75 -4.17
CA VAL A 29 4.19 -8.42 -4.49
C VAL A 29 3.38 -8.68 -3.21
N PHE A 30 4.04 -9.15 -2.15
CA PHE A 30 3.38 -9.36 -0.86
C PHE A 30 2.81 -8.05 -0.30
N ALA A 31 3.57 -6.96 -0.36
CA ALA A 31 3.11 -5.64 0.06
C ALA A 31 1.87 -5.20 -0.75
N MET A 32 1.85 -5.40 -2.07
CA MET A 32 0.67 -5.10 -2.90
C MET A 32 -0.56 -5.90 -2.49
N VAL A 33 -0.40 -7.21 -2.21
CA VAL A 33 -1.51 -8.06 -1.77
C VAL A 33 -2.03 -7.64 -0.39
N VAL A 34 -1.13 -7.33 0.55
CA VAL A 34 -1.53 -6.86 1.89
C VAL A 34 -2.21 -5.50 1.83
N LEU A 35 -1.67 -4.53 1.07
CA LEU A 35 -2.31 -3.23 0.88
C LEU A 35 -3.69 -3.37 0.23
N GLY A 36 -3.82 -4.21 -0.81
CA GLY A 36 -5.10 -4.51 -1.44
C GLY A 36 -6.10 -5.19 -0.49
N GLY A 37 -5.62 -6.12 0.34
CA GLY A 37 -6.43 -6.78 1.37
C GLY A 37 -6.90 -5.80 2.45
N VAL A 38 -6.01 -4.94 2.94
CA VAL A 38 -6.35 -3.91 3.94
C VAL A 38 -7.32 -2.90 3.36
N THR A 39 -7.10 -2.36 2.16
CA THR A 39 -8.05 -1.43 1.51
C THR A 39 -9.44 -2.05 1.31
N ARG A 40 -9.50 -3.35 1.02
CA ARG A 40 -10.77 -4.10 0.94
C ARG A 40 -11.44 -4.28 2.29
N LEU A 41 -10.68 -4.61 3.34
CA LEU A 41 -11.20 -4.86 4.69
C LEU A 41 -11.58 -3.57 5.43
N THR A 42 -10.89 -2.46 5.17
CA THR A 42 -11.19 -1.14 5.74
C THR A 42 -12.20 -0.36 4.90
N GLU A 43 -12.78 -1.00 3.88
CA GLU A 43 -13.75 -0.43 2.94
C GLU A 43 -13.33 0.96 2.42
N SER A 44 -12.01 1.12 2.21
CA SER A 44 -11.41 2.40 1.88
C SER A 44 -11.71 2.82 0.44
N GLY A 45 -12.26 1.94 -0.39
CA GLY A 45 -12.42 2.15 -1.85
C GLY A 45 -13.35 3.30 -2.25
N LEU A 46 -14.09 3.88 -1.29
CA LEU A 46 -14.96 5.05 -1.48
C LEU A 46 -14.49 6.28 -0.70
N SER A 47 -13.31 6.23 -0.07
CA SER A 47 -12.78 7.39 0.67
C SER A 47 -12.41 8.56 -0.25
N MET A 48 -12.08 8.27 -1.51
CA MET A 48 -11.79 9.26 -2.54
C MET A 48 -13.03 9.58 -3.42
N VAL A 49 -14.04 10.24 -2.82
CA VAL A 49 -15.36 10.53 -3.44
C VAL A 49 -15.26 11.45 -4.68
N ASN A 50 -14.29 12.37 -4.74
CA ASN A 50 -14.08 13.28 -5.87
C ASN A 50 -12.68 13.09 -6.49
N TRP A 51 -12.57 12.18 -7.46
CA TRP A 51 -11.35 12.03 -8.24
C TRP A 51 -11.19 13.20 -9.21
N ARG A 52 -10.27 14.14 -8.93
CA ARG A 52 -9.87 15.20 -9.87
C ARG A 52 -8.71 14.69 -10.73
N PRO A 53 -8.90 14.34 -12.01
CA PRO A 53 -7.86 13.71 -12.85
C PRO A 53 -6.62 14.59 -13.07
N VAL A 54 -6.73 15.91 -12.90
CA VAL A 54 -5.61 16.86 -13.01
C VAL A 54 -4.76 16.93 -11.72
N THR A 55 -5.34 16.55 -10.58
CA THR A 55 -4.71 16.60 -9.24
C THR A 55 -4.63 15.22 -8.58
N GLY A 56 -4.96 14.14 -9.29
CA GLY A 56 -5.08 12.77 -8.75
C GLY A 56 -3.78 12.14 -8.26
N TRP A 57 -2.66 12.87 -8.29
CA TRP A 57 -1.36 12.46 -7.75
C TRP A 57 -0.94 13.28 -6.52
N LEU A 58 -1.66 14.35 -6.17
CA LEU A 58 -1.32 15.19 -5.03
C LEU A 58 -2.27 14.89 -3.87
N PRO A 59 -1.81 14.25 -2.78
CA PRO A 59 -2.63 14.14 -1.58
C PRO A 59 -2.90 15.54 -1.01
N PRO A 60 -3.96 15.73 -0.21
CA PRO A 60 -4.16 16.98 0.52
C PRO A 60 -2.90 17.27 1.36
N MET A 61 -2.26 18.42 1.16
CA MET A 61 -1.02 18.77 1.86
C MET A 61 -1.31 19.72 3.03
N GLY A 62 -2.45 20.42 2.99
CA GLY A 62 -2.88 21.36 4.02
C GLY A 62 -4.03 20.84 4.91
N GLN A 63 -4.08 21.30 6.16
CA GLN A 63 -5.15 20.98 7.11
C GLN A 63 -6.54 21.35 6.57
N ALA A 64 -6.66 22.49 5.90
CA ALA A 64 -7.93 22.95 5.31
C ALA A 64 -8.40 22.04 4.16
N GLU A 65 -7.47 21.50 3.36
CA GLU A 65 -7.78 20.56 2.28
C GLU A 65 -8.20 19.20 2.84
N TRP A 66 -7.53 18.73 3.89
CA TRP A 66 -7.92 17.53 4.62
C TRP A 66 -9.32 17.66 5.21
N GLN A 67 -9.64 18.80 5.81
CA GLN A 67 -10.96 19.04 6.36
C GLN A 67 -12.03 19.07 5.27
N ALA A 68 -11.77 19.70 4.12
CA ALA A 68 -12.69 19.72 3.00
C ALA A 68 -12.92 18.32 2.40
N ALA A 69 -11.87 17.51 2.28
CA ALA A 69 -11.96 16.12 1.83
C ALA A 69 -12.75 15.26 2.82
N PHE A 70 -12.52 15.45 4.12
CA PHE A 70 -13.25 14.76 5.17
C PHE A 70 -14.71 15.19 5.22
N ASP A 71 -15.03 16.48 5.08
CA ASP A 71 -16.41 16.96 5.04
C ASP A 71 -17.17 16.45 3.80
N ALA A 72 -16.48 16.27 2.67
CA ALA A 72 -17.04 15.57 1.51
C ALA A 72 -17.25 14.08 1.79
N TYR A 73 -16.30 13.41 2.46
CA TYR A 73 -16.45 12.02 2.88
C TYR A 73 -17.61 11.83 3.86
N ARG A 74 -17.84 12.79 4.77
CA ARG A 74 -18.94 12.78 5.74
C ARG A 74 -20.33 12.81 5.09
N GLN A 75 -20.43 13.27 3.85
CA GLN A 75 -21.69 13.29 3.08
C GLN A 75 -21.93 11.96 2.36
N SER A 76 -20.93 11.06 2.32
CA SER A 76 -21.08 9.75 1.70
C SER A 76 -21.94 8.82 2.56
N PRO A 77 -22.74 7.94 1.94
CA PRO A 77 -23.50 6.92 2.66
C PRO A 77 -22.59 5.97 3.45
N GLU A 78 -21.35 5.71 2.97
CA GLU A 78 -20.32 4.93 3.68
C GLU A 78 -20.03 5.49 5.08
N TYR A 79 -19.81 6.81 5.18
CA TYR A 79 -19.56 7.46 6.46
C TYR A 79 -20.75 7.33 7.40
N HIS A 80 -21.98 7.39 6.87
CA HIS A 80 -23.18 7.30 7.68
C HIS A 80 -23.48 5.87 8.17
N HIS A 81 -23.11 4.85 7.40
CA HIS A 81 -23.41 3.45 7.72
C HIS A 81 -22.29 2.70 8.43
N ILE A 82 -21.04 3.03 8.13
CA ILE A 82 -19.88 2.20 8.52
C ILE A 82 -18.91 3.00 9.37
N ASN A 83 -18.54 4.20 8.92
CA ASN A 83 -17.50 5.03 9.56
C ASN A 83 -18.07 6.20 10.38
N ARG A 84 -19.25 6.00 10.97
CA ARG A 84 -19.98 7.07 11.66
C ARG A 84 -19.24 7.51 12.92
N GLY A 85 -18.81 8.77 12.95
CA GLY A 85 -18.06 9.34 14.08
C GLY A 85 -16.54 9.14 13.96
N MET A 86 -16.05 8.74 12.79
CA MET A 86 -14.62 8.68 12.49
C MET A 86 -13.95 10.05 12.66
N SER A 87 -12.71 10.06 13.16
CA SER A 87 -11.90 11.28 13.28
C SER A 87 -11.20 11.61 11.95
N LEU A 88 -10.75 12.86 11.81
CA LEU A 88 -9.95 13.29 10.65
C LEU A 88 -8.68 12.44 10.47
N GLU A 89 -8.05 12.02 11.57
CA GLU A 89 -6.83 11.19 11.55
C GLU A 89 -7.11 9.78 11.02
N SER A 90 -8.21 9.16 11.46
CA SER A 90 -8.64 7.87 10.93
C SER A 90 -8.97 7.95 9.43
N PHE A 91 -9.60 9.05 9.00
CA PHE A 91 -9.84 9.32 7.58
C PHE A 91 -8.53 9.45 6.80
N GLN A 92 -7.52 10.16 7.33
CA GLN A 92 -6.20 10.27 6.71
C GLN A 92 -5.56 8.89 6.53
N GLY A 93 -5.63 8.01 7.53
CA GLY A 93 -5.09 6.65 7.43
C GLY A 93 -5.72 5.84 6.29
N ILE A 94 -7.04 5.85 6.19
CA ILE A 94 -7.80 5.17 5.13
C ILE A 94 -7.48 5.77 3.75
N PHE A 95 -7.41 7.10 3.67
CA PHE A 95 -7.04 7.81 2.45
C PHE A 95 -5.62 7.45 1.99
N TRP A 96 -4.65 7.39 2.91
CA TRP A 96 -3.26 7.00 2.61
C TRP A 96 -3.16 5.56 2.12
N LEU A 97 -3.93 4.64 2.70
CA LEU A 97 -3.99 3.26 2.24
C LEU A 97 -4.53 3.17 0.80
N GLU A 98 -5.63 3.87 0.51
CA GLU A 98 -6.18 3.92 -0.85
C GLU A 98 -5.21 4.60 -1.83
N TYR A 99 -4.59 5.71 -1.43
CA TYR A 99 -3.62 6.44 -2.23
C TYR A 99 -2.37 5.62 -2.54
N LEU A 100 -1.77 4.95 -1.54
CA LEU A 100 -0.63 4.07 -1.75
C LEU A 100 -1.03 2.88 -2.62
N HIS A 101 -2.18 2.25 -2.38
CA HIS A 101 -2.68 1.16 -3.22
C HIS A 101 -2.83 1.60 -4.69
N ARG A 102 -3.39 2.79 -4.94
CA ARG A 102 -3.47 3.37 -6.30
C ARG A 102 -2.10 3.76 -6.86
N LEU A 103 -1.14 4.17 -6.04
CA LEU A 103 0.21 4.52 -6.49
C LEU A 103 1.02 3.28 -6.86
N PHE A 104 0.92 2.21 -6.06
CA PHE A 104 1.58 0.93 -6.31
C PHE A 104 0.89 0.10 -7.41
N GLY A 105 -0.42 0.27 -7.60
CA GLY A 105 -1.16 -0.43 -8.65
C GLY A 105 -0.99 0.15 -10.06
N ARG A 106 -0.28 1.28 -10.20
CA ARG A 106 0.11 1.87 -11.49
C ARG A 106 1.47 1.35 -11.91
#